data_AF-A0A820E1D8-F1
#
_entry.id   AF-A0A820E1D8-F1
#
_cell.length_a   1.000
_cell.length_b   1.000
_cell.length_c   1.000
_cell.angle_alpha   90.00
_cell.angle_beta   90.00
_cell.angle_gamma   90.00
#
_symmetry.space_group_name_H-M   'P 1'
#
loop_
_entity.id
_entity.type
_entity.pdbx_description
1 polymer ?
#
loop_
_entity_poly.entity_id
_entity_poly.type
_entity_poly.pdbx_seq_one_letter_code
_entity_poly.pdbx_strand_id
1 'polypeptide(L)'
;MYSSILSCPCRYSSIQRSTFISIEVQIHPFCTSSFVRDDRWFQYWTMKFLNGNIDPTPSFYSNDFRKNGLKFFNYVKILCDTVNISLANIVHSFQAKYFFSPQLITPLQLSETIHDWNASFRTQ
;
A
#
# COMPACT_ATOMS: atom_id res chain seq x y z
N MET A 1 -32.18 -48.92 -11.08
CA MET A 1 -31.93 -47.47 -11.29
C MET A 1 -30.43 -47.24 -11.17
N TYR A 2 -29.74 -47.04 -12.28
CA TYR A 2 -28.29 -46.77 -12.30
C TYR A 2 -28.11 -45.26 -12.14
N SER A 3 -27.46 -44.82 -11.06
CA SER A 3 -27.11 -43.42 -10.86
C SER A 3 -26.04 -43.04 -11.88
N SER A 4 -26.45 -42.39 -12.97
CA SER A 4 -25.53 -41.76 -13.91
C SER A 4 -24.87 -40.60 -13.18
N ILE A 5 -23.71 -40.83 -12.59
CA ILE A 5 -22.86 -39.76 -12.06
C ILE A 5 -22.51 -38.87 -13.26
N LEU A 6 -23.16 -37.71 -13.34
CA LEU A 6 -22.83 -36.64 -14.27
C LEU A 6 -21.45 -36.10 -13.86
N SER A 7 -20.40 -36.77 -14.32
CA SER A 7 -19.03 -36.27 -14.23
C SER A 7 -18.87 -35.17 -15.26
N CYS A 8 -19.01 -33.91 -14.84
CA CYS A 8 -18.70 -32.77 -15.69
C CYS A 8 -17.18 -32.74 -15.93
N PRO A 9 -16.69 -32.86 -17.18
CA PRO A 9 -15.29 -32.64 -17.46
C PRO A 9 -14.97 -31.17 -17.21
N CYS A 10 -14.07 -30.87 -16.26
CA CYS A 10 -13.56 -29.52 -16.06
C CYS A 10 -12.87 -29.04 -17.35
N ARG A 11 -13.50 -28.11 -18.07
CA ARG A 11 -12.92 -27.48 -19.27
C ARG A 11 -11.88 -26.41 -18.94
N TYR A 12 -11.85 -25.94 -17.69
CA TYR A 12 -11.01 -24.85 -17.23
C TYR A 12 -10.32 -25.23 -15.93
N SER A 13 -9.07 -24.79 -15.77
CA SER A 13 -8.41 -24.77 -14.47
C SER A 13 -8.62 -23.41 -13.81
N SER A 14 -8.94 -23.44 -12.50
CA SER A 14 -9.09 -22.24 -11.68
C SER A 14 -8.03 -22.28 -10.59
N ILE A 15 -7.14 -21.29 -10.59
CA ILE A 15 -6.05 -21.18 -9.63
C ILE A 15 -6.18 -19.83 -8.93
N GLN A 16 -6.21 -19.82 -7.61
CA GLN A 16 -6.28 -18.56 -6.86
C GLN A 16 -4.98 -17.77 -7.07
N ARG A 17 -5.08 -16.48 -7.43
CA ARG A 17 -3.91 -15.66 -7.76
C ARG A 17 -2.88 -15.58 -6.64
N SER A 18 -3.33 -15.59 -5.38
CA SER A 18 -2.44 -15.63 -4.20
C SER A 18 -1.46 -16.80 -4.19
N THR A 19 -1.74 -17.90 -4.89
CA THR A 19 -0.89 -19.10 -4.89
C THR A 19 0.36 -18.96 -5.77
N PHE A 20 0.37 -18.01 -6.70
CA PHE A 20 1.47 -17.83 -7.65
C PHE A 20 1.88 -16.37 -7.88
N ILE A 21 1.10 -15.39 -7.38
CA ILE A 21 1.44 -13.96 -7.43
C ILE A 21 1.56 -13.41 -6.01
N SER A 22 2.79 -12.98 -5.68
CA SER A 22 3.06 -12.15 -4.50
C SER A 22 3.26 -10.70 -4.94
N ILE A 23 2.59 -9.76 -4.29
CA ILE A 23 2.72 -8.33 -4.54
C ILE A 23 3.27 -7.70 -3.28
N GLU A 24 4.47 -7.13 -3.37
CA GLU A 24 5.06 -6.32 -2.32
C GLU A 24 4.88 -4.85 -2.67
N VAL A 25 4.18 -4.12 -1.81
CA VAL A 25 3.90 -2.69 -2.01
C VAL A 25 4.87 -1.87 -1.18
N GLN A 26 5.52 -0.90 -1.81
CA GLN A 26 6.34 0.09 -1.13
C GLN A 26 5.65 1.45 -1.14
N ILE A 27 5.35 1.97 0.04
CA ILE A 27 4.86 3.34 0.20
C ILE A 27 6.03 4.33 0.13
N HIS A 28 5.74 5.59 -0.21
CA HIS A 28 6.76 6.63 -0.31
C HIS A 28 7.53 6.78 1.02
N PRO A 29 8.88 6.88 1.01
CA PRO A 29 9.69 6.95 2.24
C PRO A 29 9.31 8.09 3.18
N PHE A 30 8.76 9.18 2.66
CA PHE A 30 8.25 10.28 3.47
C PHE A 30 7.14 9.83 4.45
N CYS A 31 6.29 8.88 4.05
CA CYS A 31 5.23 8.35 4.89
C CYS A 31 5.74 7.60 6.12
N THR A 32 6.99 7.12 6.08
CA THR A 32 7.63 6.48 7.24
C THR A 32 8.52 7.42 8.04
N SER A 33 8.65 8.68 7.61
CA SER A 33 9.47 9.68 8.28
C SER A 33 8.90 10.10 9.64
N SER A 34 9.77 10.65 10.49
CA SER A 34 9.38 11.21 11.79
C SER A 34 8.42 12.41 11.67
N PHE A 35 8.35 13.09 10.52
CA PHE A 35 7.38 14.16 10.29
C PHE A 35 5.94 13.65 10.20
N VAL A 36 5.74 12.38 9.84
CA VAL A 36 4.42 11.77 9.63
C VAL A 36 4.06 10.76 10.72
N ARG A 37 5.05 9.99 11.21
CA ARG A 37 4.82 8.93 12.21
C ARG A 37 4.94 9.41 13.65
N ASP A 38 5.83 10.34 13.92
CA ASP A 38 6.08 10.80 15.29
C ASP A 38 5.33 12.09 15.56
N ASP A 39 4.64 12.18 16.70
CA ASP A 39 4.13 13.46 17.19
C ASP A 39 5.24 14.32 17.83
N ARG A 40 6.49 13.87 17.78
CA ARG A 40 7.64 14.53 18.42
C ARG A 40 7.88 15.93 17.88
N TRP A 41 7.60 16.16 16.60
CA TRP A 41 7.72 17.49 16.04
C TRP A 41 6.67 18.45 16.62
N PHE A 42 5.49 18.00 17.08
CA PHE A 42 4.51 18.87 17.75
C PHE A 42 5.10 19.54 19.00
N GLN A 43 5.98 18.86 19.73
CA GLN A 43 6.58 19.39 20.96
C GLN A 43 7.50 20.60 20.69
N TYR A 44 8.19 20.60 19.55
CA TYR A 44 9.02 21.74 19.15
C TYR A 44 8.21 22.98 18.77
N TRP A 45 6.90 22.82 18.57
CA TRP A 45 6.00 23.83 18.05
C TRP A 45 5.14 24.46 19.13
N THR A 46 5.15 23.87 20.32
CA THR A 46 4.45 24.35 21.51
C THR A 46 5.40 25.02 22.52
N MET A 47 6.71 25.09 22.26
CA MET A 47 7.69 25.73 23.15
C MET A 47 8.25 27.05 22.59
N LYS A 48 8.29 28.09 23.43
CA LYS A 48 9.04 29.34 23.19
C LYS A 48 10.17 29.43 24.21
N PHE A 49 11.39 29.69 23.76
CA PHE A 49 12.50 29.95 24.66
C PHE A 49 12.67 31.47 24.82
N LEU A 50 12.41 31.98 26.03
CA LEU A 50 12.76 33.36 26.40
C LEU A 50 13.56 33.35 27.70
N ASN A 51 14.76 33.93 27.66
CA ASN A 51 15.59 34.25 28.83
C ASN A 51 15.77 33.08 29.82
N GLY A 52 16.19 31.91 29.33
CA GLY A 52 16.52 30.75 30.18
C GLY A 52 15.32 30.02 30.79
N ASN A 53 14.09 30.51 30.58
CA ASN A 53 12.85 29.87 31.00
C ASN A 53 12.00 29.46 29.77
N ILE A 54 11.24 28.38 29.91
CA ILE A 54 10.30 27.91 28.88
C ILE A 54 9.04 28.77 29.00
N ASP A 55 8.83 29.68 28.06
CA ASP A 55 7.55 30.37 27.86
C ASP A 55 6.68 29.46 26.95
N PRO A 56 5.47 29.06 27.34
CA PRO A 56 4.65 28.15 26.53
C PRO A 56 4.05 28.77 25.23
N THR A 57 4.53 29.94 24.76
CA THR A 57 3.88 30.69 23.66
C THR A 57 4.79 30.99 22.46
N PRO A 58 4.91 30.15 21.42
CA PRO A 58 5.84 30.41 20.33
C PRO A 58 5.55 31.74 19.61
N SER A 59 6.47 32.73 19.68
CA SER A 59 6.36 33.98 18.92
C SER A 59 6.89 33.77 17.51
N PHE A 60 6.26 32.86 16.78
CA PHE A 60 6.47 32.76 15.34
C PHE A 60 5.83 34.00 14.67
N TYR A 61 6.49 34.57 13.65
CA TYR A 61 5.89 35.61 12.82
C TYR A 61 4.60 35.07 12.16
N SER A 62 3.65 35.95 11.81
CA SER A 62 2.37 35.57 11.20
C SER A 62 2.52 34.73 9.92
N ASN A 63 3.62 34.91 9.20
CA ASN A 63 3.96 34.22 7.95
C ASN A 63 4.96 33.06 8.11
N ASP A 64 5.29 32.66 9.34
CA ASP A 64 6.23 31.56 9.54
C ASP A 64 5.60 30.26 9.03
N PHE A 65 6.21 29.64 8.02
CA PHE A 65 5.74 28.39 7.43
C PHE A 65 5.61 27.29 8.49
N ARG A 66 6.39 27.40 9.59
CA ARG A 66 6.22 26.57 10.76
C ARG A 66 4.80 26.71 11.24
N LYS A 67 4.18 27.84 11.59
CA LYS A 67 2.75 27.88 12.02
C LYS A 67 1.75 27.00 11.24
N ASN A 68 1.94 26.83 9.92
CA ASN A 68 1.09 25.97 9.07
C ASN A 68 1.61 24.55 8.83
N GLY A 69 2.90 24.26 9.03
CA GLY A 69 3.47 22.92 8.76
C GLY A 69 2.84 21.81 9.59
N LEU A 70 2.26 22.13 10.76
CA LEU A 70 1.47 21.19 11.55
C LEU A 70 0.29 20.65 10.76
N LYS A 71 -0.44 21.57 10.13
CA LYS A 71 -1.60 21.23 9.30
C LYS A 71 -1.15 20.48 8.05
N PHE A 72 -0.03 20.86 7.45
CA PHE A 72 0.51 20.18 6.28
C PHE A 72 0.94 18.74 6.58
N PHE A 73 1.70 18.50 7.65
CA PHE A 73 2.13 17.14 8.00
C PHE A 73 0.96 16.26 8.43
N ASN A 74 -0.05 16.81 9.13
CA ASN A 74 -1.28 16.08 9.42
C ASN A 74 -2.03 15.69 8.14
N TYR A 75 -2.11 16.59 7.15
CA TYR A 75 -2.71 16.27 5.87
C TYR A 75 -1.94 15.16 5.14
N VAL A 76 -0.61 15.26 5.11
CA VAL A 76 0.23 14.23 4.49
C VAL A 76 0.11 12.89 5.22
N LYS A 77 -0.01 12.90 6.56
CA LYS A 77 -0.29 11.69 7.34
C LYS A 77 -1.57 11.00 6.89
N ILE A 78 -2.66 11.75 6.78
CA ILE A 78 -3.95 11.20 6.30
C ILE A 78 -3.80 10.61 4.90
N LEU A 79 -3.10 11.30 3.99
CA LEU A 79 -2.84 10.78 2.66
C LEU A 79 -2.02 9.49 2.69
N CYS A 80 -0.94 9.45 3.46
CA CYS A 80 -0.10 8.27 3.63
C CYS A 80 -0.89 7.08 4.18
N ASP A 81 -1.71 7.29 5.21
CA ASP A 81 -2.55 6.26 5.81
C ASP A 81 -3.61 5.76 4.81
N THR A 82 -4.23 6.68 4.07
CA THR A 82 -5.23 6.37 3.05
C THR A 82 -4.64 5.54 1.92
N VAL A 83 -3.45 5.92 1.44
CA VAL A 83 -2.74 5.18 0.39
C VAL A 83 -2.37 3.79 0.88
N ASN A 84 -1.86 3.66 2.10
CA ASN A 84 -1.48 2.37 2.68
C ASN A 84 -2.67 1.41 2.77
N ILE A 85 -3.81 1.90 3.28
CA ILE A 85 -5.05 1.12 3.36
C ILE A 85 -5.58 0.76 1.96
N SER A 86 -5.58 1.73 1.04
CA SER A 86 -6.06 1.51 -0.33
C SER A 86 -5.25 0.45 -1.05
N LEU A 87 -3.92 0.49 -0.92
CA LEU A 87 -3.03 -0.48 -1.54
C LEU A 87 -3.21 -1.88 -0.92
N ALA A 88 -3.32 -1.98 0.40
CA ALA A 88 -3.64 -3.24 1.07
C ALA A 88 -4.96 -3.84 0.57
N ASN A 89 -6.00 -3.01 0.43
CA ASN A 89 -7.30 -3.45 -0.09
C ASN A 89 -7.24 -3.88 -1.56
N ILE A 90 -6.50 -3.16 -2.40
CA ILE A 90 -6.30 -3.50 -3.81
C ILE A 90 -5.57 -4.84 -3.93
N VAL A 91 -4.47 -5.03 -3.19
CA VAL A 91 -3.68 -6.27 -3.21
C VAL A 91 -4.54 -7.44 -2.72
N HIS A 92 -5.24 -7.28 -1.60
CA HIS A 92 -6.14 -8.29 -1.07
C HIS A 92 -7.23 -8.67 -2.09
N SER A 93 -7.91 -7.68 -2.68
CA SER A 93 -8.95 -7.89 -3.70
C SER A 93 -8.40 -8.57 -4.96
N PHE A 94 -7.18 -8.21 -5.38
CA PHE A 94 -6.53 -8.83 -6.52
C PHE A 94 -6.19 -10.31 -6.24
N GLN A 95 -5.60 -10.60 -5.09
CA GLN A 95 -5.17 -11.93 -4.69
C GLN A 95 -6.34 -12.88 -4.38
N ALA A 96 -7.48 -12.34 -3.95
CA ALA A 96 -8.71 -13.10 -3.73
C ALA A 96 -9.35 -13.61 -5.04
N LYS A 97 -8.98 -13.05 -6.21
CA LYS A 97 -9.51 -13.47 -7.51
C LYS A 97 -8.82 -14.73 -8.01
N TYR A 98 -9.57 -15.51 -8.80
CA TYR A 98 -9.05 -16.68 -9.50
C TYR A 98 -8.57 -16.31 -10.90
N PHE A 99 -7.54 -17.01 -11.34
CA PHE A 99 -7.11 -17.06 -12.73
C PHE A 99 -7.78 -18.26 -13.39
N PHE A 100 -8.48 -18.00 -14.50
CA PHE A 100 -9.16 -19.02 -15.29
C PHE A 100 -8.40 -19.24 -16.58
N SER A 101 -8.05 -20.49 -16.86
CA SER A 101 -7.44 -20.87 -18.14
C SER A 101 -8.32 -21.86 -18.90
N PRO A 102 -8.54 -21.67 -20.21
CA PRO A 102 -9.24 -22.62 -21.10
C PRO A 102 -8.46 -23.91 -21.32
N GLN A 103 -7.19 -23.96 -20.92
CA GLN A 103 -6.32 -25.12 -21.06
C GLN A 103 -5.71 -25.46 -19.70
N LEU A 104 -5.45 -26.74 -19.46
CA LEU A 104 -4.63 -27.17 -18.32
C LEU A 104 -3.21 -26.60 -18.52
N ILE A 105 -2.88 -25.56 -17.77
CA ILE A 105 -1.55 -24.96 -17.81
C ILE A 105 -0.68 -25.74 -16.83
N THR A 106 0.46 -26.24 -17.32
CA THR A 106 1.46 -26.83 -16.44
C THR A 106 2.16 -25.74 -15.62
N PRO A 107 2.70 -26.05 -14.42
CA PRO A 107 3.47 -25.07 -13.65
C PRO A 107 4.59 -24.38 -14.45
N LEU A 108 5.21 -25.11 -15.39
CA LEU A 108 6.26 -24.59 -16.27
C LEU A 108 5.73 -23.47 -17.18
N GLN A 109 4.65 -23.73 -17.93
CA GLN A 109 4.02 -22.75 -18.83
C GLN A 109 3.50 -21.53 -18.08
N LEU A 110 3.00 -21.72 -16.85
CA LEU A 110 2.58 -20.62 -15.98
C LEU A 110 3.78 -19.74 -15.61
N SER A 111 4.92 -20.34 -15.27
CA SER A 111 6.13 -19.60 -14.90
C SER A 111 6.70 -18.76 -16.06
N GLU A 112 6.69 -19.30 -17.29
CA GLU A 112 7.11 -18.59 -18.50
C GLU A 112 6.20 -17.40 -18.78
N THR A 113 4.88 -17.60 -18.70
CA THR A 113 3.89 -16.53 -18.92
C THR A 113 4.05 -15.39 -17.90
N ILE A 114 4.30 -15.72 -16.64
CA ILE A 114 4.55 -14.72 -15.58
C ILE A 114 5.86 -13.98 -15.83
N HIS A 115 6.92 -14.69 -16.24
CA HIS A 115 8.21 -14.08 -16.55
C HIS A 115 8.08 -13.05 -17.67
N ASP A 116 7.40 -13.39 -18.76
CA ASP A 116 7.20 -12.51 -19.91
C ASP A 116 6.33 -11.29 -19.55
N TRP A 117 5.28 -11.50 -18.76
CA TRP A 117 4.43 -10.42 -18.27
C TRP A 117 5.21 -9.44 -17.38
N ASN A 118 6.05 -9.96 -16.47
CA ASN A 118 6.91 -9.15 -15.62
C ASN A 118 7.94 -8.35 -16.42
N ALA A 119 8.50 -8.93 -17.49
CA ALA A 119 9.43 -8.23 -18.37
C ALA A 119 8.74 -7.05 -19.08
N SER A 120 7.53 -7.24 -19.59
CA SER A 120 6.75 -6.18 -20.24
C SER A 120 6.37 -5.05 -19.28
N PHE A 121 6.00 -5.39 -18.04
CA PHE A 121 5.59 -4.41 -17.02
C PHE A 121 6.75 -3.49 -16.57
N ARG A 122 8.01 -3.96 -16.63
CA ARG A 122 9.19 -3.16 -16.24
C ARG A 122 9.66 -2.19 -17.33
N THR A 123 9.17 -2.33 -18.55
CA THR A 123 9.56 -1.49 -19.71
C THR A 123 8.63 -0.31 -19.98
N GLN A 124 7.57 -0.15 -19.17
CA GLN A 124 6.68 1.02 -19.16
C GLN A 124 6.97 1.92 -17.97
#